data_AF-A0A377GJF4-F1
#
_entry.id   AF-A0A377GJF4-F1
#
_cell.length_a   1.000
_cell.length_b   1.000
_cell.length_c   1.000
_cell.angle_alpha   90.00
_cell.angle_beta   90.00
_cell.angle_gamma   90.00
#
_symmetry.space_group_name_H-M   'P 1'
#
loop_
_entity.id
_entity.type
_entity.pdbx_description
1 polymer ?
#
loop_
_entity_poly.entity_id
_entity_poly.type
_entity_poly.pdbx_seq_one_letter_code
_entity_poly.pdbx_strand_id
1 'polypeptide(L)'
;MLAIGMCDLINNKEVKMTVIETPEATLSITKQDQGLQDLVYNLVSRFLTENKSKNIDDLYDMILSEVEPPLLQAVMEKRRGNQLQAAKMLGISRGTIRKKLQRYFGTKYFRLTDE
;
A
#
# COMPACT_ATOMS: atom_id res chain seq x y z
N MET A 1 2.49 -52.21 -11.37
CA MET A 1 3.73 -52.11 -12.16
C MET A 1 3.42 -51.16 -13.32
N LEU A 2 3.61 -49.86 -13.06
CA LEU A 2 4.61 -49.00 -13.72
C LEU A 2 3.91 -48.21 -14.85
N ALA A 3 4.06 -46.92 -15.06
CA ALA A 3 4.88 -45.87 -14.47
C ALA A 3 4.24 -44.53 -14.95
N ILE A 4 4.19 -43.49 -14.12
CA ILE A 4 5.05 -42.29 -14.23
C ILE A 4 4.83 -41.48 -15.52
N GLY A 5 4.59 -40.17 -15.34
CA GLY A 5 5.08 -39.18 -16.29
C GLY A 5 4.01 -38.47 -17.09
N MET A 6 3.32 -37.52 -16.47
CA MET A 6 2.95 -36.31 -17.19
C MET A 6 4.15 -35.35 -17.09
N CYS A 7 5.23 -35.73 -17.78
CA CYS A 7 6.37 -34.87 -18.06
C CYS A 7 5.95 -33.81 -19.07
N ASP A 8 6.26 -32.57 -18.73
CA ASP A 8 6.78 -31.56 -19.64
C ASP A 8 5.96 -31.22 -20.88
N LEU A 9 5.05 -30.26 -20.72
CA LEU A 9 4.78 -29.28 -21.76
C LEU A 9 5.39 -27.95 -21.38
N ILE A 10 6.71 -27.91 -21.57
CA ILE A 10 7.44 -26.90 -22.34
C ILE A 10 6.86 -25.49 -22.20
N ASN A 11 7.42 -24.81 -21.22
CA ASN A 11 7.44 -23.37 -21.10
C ASN A 11 8.34 -22.80 -22.21
N ASN A 12 7.77 -22.30 -23.32
CA ASN A 12 8.45 -21.31 -24.17
C ASN A 12 7.48 -20.59 -25.11
N LYS A 13 7.30 -19.27 -24.93
CA LYS A 13 7.34 -18.36 -26.09
C LYS A 13 7.68 -16.95 -25.63
N GLU A 14 8.98 -16.69 -25.72
CA GLU A 14 9.62 -15.44 -26.13
C GLU A 14 8.78 -14.16 -26.10
N VAL A 15 9.22 -13.20 -25.28
CA VAL A 15 9.15 -11.78 -25.65
C VAL A 15 10.52 -11.17 -25.42
N LYS A 16 11.30 -11.05 -26.49
CA LYS A 16 12.45 -10.14 -26.55
C LYS A 16 11.91 -8.74 -26.80
N MET A 17 12.21 -7.79 -25.93
CA MET A 17 12.32 -6.39 -26.31
C MET A 17 13.42 -5.73 -25.47
N THR A 18 14.52 -5.48 -26.17
CA THR A 18 15.62 -4.56 -25.83
C THR A 18 15.09 -3.13 -25.70
N VAL A 19 15.64 -2.33 -24.77
CA VAL A 19 15.97 -0.89 -24.97
C VAL A 19 16.57 -0.27 -23.67
N ILE A 20 17.87 0.04 -23.79
CA ILE A 20 18.62 1.24 -23.34
C ILE A 20 18.83 1.52 -21.83
N GLU A 21 20.11 1.66 -21.46
CA GLU A 21 20.66 2.05 -20.16
C GLU A 21 20.35 3.51 -19.78
N THR A 22 19.81 3.76 -18.58
CA THR A 22 19.99 5.01 -17.80
C THR A 22 19.52 4.78 -16.34
N PRO A 23 20.16 5.41 -15.33
CA PRO A 23 19.96 5.06 -13.92
C PRO A 23 18.83 5.92 -13.32
N GLU A 24 17.58 5.57 -13.65
CA GLU A 24 16.44 6.08 -12.89
C GLU A 24 15.76 4.94 -12.13
N ALA A 25 15.71 5.16 -10.82
CA ALA A 25 15.04 4.41 -9.78
C ALA A 25 13.62 3.93 -10.17
N THR A 26 13.53 2.86 -10.96
CA THR A 26 12.28 2.20 -11.28
C THR A 26 11.97 1.20 -10.17
N LEU A 27 10.86 1.43 -9.46
CA LEU A 27 10.26 0.43 -8.56
C LEU A 27 9.75 -0.72 -9.44
N SER A 28 10.62 -1.68 -9.72
CA SER A 28 10.24 -2.98 -10.25
C SER A 28 9.49 -3.74 -9.16
N ILE A 29 8.19 -3.41 -9.02
CA ILE A 29 7.25 -4.23 -8.27
C ILE A 29 7.10 -5.54 -9.07
N THR A 30 8.01 -6.48 -8.83
CA THR A 30 7.92 -7.84 -9.35
C THR A 30 6.70 -8.49 -8.72
N LYS A 31 5.69 -8.64 -9.57
CA LYS A 31 4.38 -9.20 -9.28
C LYS A 31 4.54 -10.66 -8.86
N GLN A 32 4.16 -10.93 -7.61
CA GLN A 32 3.64 -12.16 -6.98
C GLN A 32 4.45 -12.60 -5.73
N ASP A 33 3.77 -12.56 -4.58
CA ASP A 33 4.09 -13.16 -3.26
C ASP A 33 4.84 -12.34 -2.18
N GLN A 34 5.02 -11.02 -2.33
CA GLN A 34 5.55 -10.20 -1.23
C GLN A 34 4.42 -9.65 -0.34
N GLY A 35 4.56 -9.79 0.98
CA GLY A 35 3.62 -9.25 1.95
C GLY A 35 3.72 -7.71 2.08
N LEU A 36 2.66 -7.06 2.55
CA LEU A 36 2.68 -5.61 2.79
C LEU A 36 3.81 -5.19 3.74
N GLN A 37 4.14 -6.03 4.73
CA GLN A 37 5.23 -5.77 5.67
C GLN A 37 6.58 -5.69 4.95
N ASP A 38 6.88 -6.63 4.04
CA ASP A 38 8.13 -6.66 3.29
C ASP A 38 8.24 -5.45 2.36
N LEU A 39 7.14 -5.08 1.70
CA LEU A 39 7.09 -3.92 0.83
C LEU A 39 7.40 -2.63 1.62
N VAL A 40 6.77 -2.43 2.77
CA VAL A 40 7.02 -1.27 3.63
C VAL A 40 8.47 -1.27 4.12
N TYR A 41 8.99 -2.41 4.59
CA TYR A 41 10.36 -2.52 5.05
C TYR A 41 11.37 -2.15 3.96
N ASN A 42 11.20 -2.69 2.76
CA ASN A 42 12.09 -2.42 1.63
C ASN A 42 12.05 -0.95 1.21
N LEU A 43 10.85 -0.35 1.15
CA LEU A 43 10.68 1.06 0.82
C LEU A 43 11.35 1.99 1.85
N VAL A 44 11.11 1.75 3.14
CA VAL A 44 11.69 2.57 4.22
C VAL A 44 13.21 2.39 4.28
N SER A 45 13.71 1.15 4.18
CA SER A 45 15.15 0.87 4.20
C SER A 45 15.88 1.55 3.05
N ARG A 46 15.26 1.55 1.86
CA ARG A 46 15.76 2.26 0.69
C ARG A 46 15.76 3.77 0.92
N PHE A 47 14.65 4.34 1.38
CA PHE A 47 14.52 5.77 1.67
C PHE A 47 15.60 6.26 2.65
N LEU A 48 15.84 5.50 3.72
CA LEU A 48 16.90 5.79 4.70
C LEU A 48 18.30 5.71 4.05
N THR A 49 18.52 4.73 3.18
CA THR A 49 19.80 4.55 2.49
C THR A 49 20.10 5.71 1.53
N GLU A 50 19.09 6.19 0.80
CA GLU A 50 19.20 7.31 -0.13
C GLU A 50 19.39 8.66 0.59
N ASN A 51 18.97 8.77 1.85
CA ASN A 51 19.02 10.00 2.63
C ASN A 51 20.01 9.95 3.82
N LYS A 52 21.03 9.07 3.76
CA LYS A 52 22.03 8.86 4.83
C LYS A 52 22.72 10.13 5.36
N SER A 53 22.91 11.14 4.53
CA SER A 53 23.60 12.38 4.88
C SER A 53 22.67 13.50 5.38
N LYS A 54 21.35 13.26 5.39
CA LYS A 54 20.35 14.23 5.85
C LYS A 54 19.87 13.86 7.25
N ASN A 55 19.60 14.87 8.07
CA ASN A 55 18.82 14.69 9.29
C ASN A 55 17.35 14.48 8.88
N ILE A 56 16.79 13.33 9.23
CA ILE A 56 15.39 12.98 8.96
C ILE A 56 14.65 13.04 10.28
N ASP A 57 13.86 14.09 10.45
CA ASP A 57 12.96 14.25 11.59
C ASP A 57 11.55 13.78 11.22
N ASP A 58 10.76 13.36 12.21
CA ASP A 58 9.33 13.00 12.07
C ASP A 58 9.01 11.92 11.01
N LEU A 59 9.95 11.01 10.74
CA LEU A 59 9.77 9.92 9.76
C LEU A 59 8.50 9.10 10.02
N TYR A 60 8.14 8.89 11.28
CA TYR A 60 6.92 8.17 11.65
C TYR A 60 5.66 8.87 11.12
N ASP A 61 5.52 10.17 11.35
CA ASP A 61 4.38 10.96 10.87
C ASP A 61 4.40 11.08 9.34
N MET A 62 5.58 11.20 8.73
CA MET A 62 5.74 11.19 7.28
C MET A 62 5.18 9.89 6.68
N ILE A 63 5.62 8.73 7.15
CA ILE A 63 5.14 7.44 6.65
C ILE A 63 3.64 7.23 6.95
N LEU A 64 3.17 7.60 8.15
CA LEU A 64 1.74 7.53 8.46
C LEU A 64 0.90 8.41 7.53
N SER A 65 1.39 9.58 7.14
CA SER A 65 0.67 10.47 6.22
C SER A 65 0.51 9.90 4.81
N GLU A 66 1.37 8.96 4.41
CA GLU A 66 1.25 8.24 3.14
C GLU A 66 0.34 7.01 3.25
N VAL A 67 0.37 6.30 4.38
CA VAL A 67 -0.32 5.01 4.54
C VAL A 67 -1.76 5.17 5.07
N GLU A 68 -2.02 6.11 5.99
CA GLU A 68 -3.34 6.25 6.61
C GLU A 68 -4.43 6.74 5.65
N PRO A 69 -4.21 7.76 4.79
CA PRO A 69 -5.25 8.21 3.87
C PRO A 69 -5.79 7.12 2.94
N PRO A 70 -4.97 6.34 2.21
CA PRO A 70 -5.51 5.31 1.32
C PRO A 70 -6.24 4.21 2.09
N LEU A 71 -5.77 3.84 3.29
CA LEU A 71 -6.48 2.88 4.16
C LEU A 71 -7.88 3.42 4.55
N LEU A 72 -7.94 4.66 5.02
CA LEU A 72 -9.19 5.30 5.43
C LEU A 72 -10.14 5.47 4.26
N GLN A 73 -9.64 5.91 3.11
CA GLN A 73 -10.43 6.09 1.90
C GLN A 73 -11.06 4.77 1.43
N ALA A 74 -10.26 3.69 1.32
CA ALA A 74 -10.76 2.39 0.90
C ALA A 74 -11.85 1.86 1.84
N VAL A 75 -11.70 2.03 3.15
CA VAL A 75 -12.72 1.61 4.12
C VAL A 75 -13.96 2.49 4.04
N MET A 76 -13.82 3.80 3.92
CA MET A 76 -14.95 4.71 3.80
C MET A 76 -15.75 4.45 2.53
N GLU A 77 -15.10 4.16 1.40
CA GLU A 77 -15.75 3.74 0.17
C GLU A 77 -16.48 2.40 0.34
N LYS A 78 -15.81 1.41 0.93
CA LYS A 78 -16.41 0.09 1.24
C LYS A 78 -17.65 0.20 2.12
N ARG A 79 -17.65 1.15 3.06
CA ARG A 79 -18.75 1.43 4.00
C ARG A 79 -19.67 2.55 3.54
N ARG A 80 -19.55 3.01 2.30
CA ARG A 80 -20.42 4.05 1.69
C ARG A 80 -20.55 5.31 2.56
N GLY A 81 -19.46 5.76 3.16
CA GLY A 81 -19.46 6.94 4.02
C GLY A 81 -19.86 6.69 5.49
N ASN A 82 -20.30 5.48 5.86
CA ASN A 82 -20.73 5.18 7.23
C ASN A 82 -19.52 5.08 8.18
N GLN A 83 -19.24 6.17 8.90
CA GLN A 83 -18.11 6.27 9.82
C GLN A 83 -18.17 5.26 10.97
N LEU A 84 -19.37 4.92 11.47
CA LEU A 84 -19.51 3.95 12.57
C LEU A 84 -19.14 2.54 12.10
N GLN A 85 -19.58 2.14 10.91
CA GLN A 85 -19.19 0.85 10.33
C GLN A 85 -17.72 0.83 9.92
N ALA A 86 -17.17 1.94 9.43
CA ALA A 86 -15.74 2.08 9.15
C ALA A 86 -14.90 1.92 10.43
N ALA A 87 -15.31 2.57 11.53
CA ALA A 87 -14.68 2.43 12.84
C ALA A 87 -14.67 0.98 13.33
N LYS A 88 -15.82 0.29 13.23
CA LYS A 88 -15.94 -1.13 13.56
C LYS A 88 -15.03 -2.01 12.70
N MET A 89 -14.96 -1.74 11.39
CA MET A 89 -14.11 -2.50 10.47
C MET A 89 -12.61 -2.29 10.72
N LEU A 90 -12.21 -1.07 11.06
CA LEU A 90 -10.83 -0.71 11.38
C LEU A 90 -10.43 -1.08 12.82
N GLY A 91 -11.39 -1.45 13.68
CA GLY A 91 -11.13 -1.80 15.07
C GLY A 91 -10.73 -0.60 15.95
N ILE A 92 -11.15 0.62 15.60
CA ILE A 92 -10.83 1.84 16.35
C ILE A 92 -12.10 2.62 16.71
N SER A 93 -11.98 3.56 17.66
CA SER A 93 -13.14 4.36 18.09
C SER A 93 -13.67 5.26 16.96
N ARG A 94 -14.98 5.55 16.97
CA ARG A 94 -15.59 6.55 16.05
C ARG A 94 -14.92 7.92 16.19
N GLY A 95 -14.56 8.32 17.41
CA GLY A 95 -13.84 9.57 17.66
C GLY A 95 -12.49 9.62 16.95
N THR A 96 -11.76 8.49 16.94
CA THR A 96 -10.49 8.35 16.21
C THR A 96 -10.70 8.46 14.70
N ILE A 97 -11.68 7.74 14.12
CA ILE A 97 -12.01 7.85 12.69
C ILE A 97 -12.33 9.29 12.33
N ARG A 98 -13.20 9.97 13.07
CA ARG A 98 -13.59 11.35 12.80
C ARG A 98 -12.37 12.29 12.79
N LYS A 99 -11.48 12.19 13.79
CA LYS A 99 -10.25 13.01 13.85
C LYS A 99 -9.34 12.73 12.66
N LYS A 100 -9.14 11.46 12.29
CA LYS A 100 -8.31 11.08 11.14
C LYS A 100 -8.91 11.55 9.81
N LEU A 101 -10.23 11.38 9.61
CA LEU A 101 -10.91 11.87 8.40
C LEU A 101 -10.83 13.38 8.29
N GLN A 102 -10.93 14.11 9.40
CA GLN A 102 -10.72 15.55 9.42
C GLN A 102 -9.28 15.93 9.07
N ARG A 103 -8.27 15.23 9.64
CA ARG A 103 -6.84 15.46 9.38
C ARG A 103 -6.50 15.33 7.89
N TYR A 104 -7.03 14.30 7.21
CA TYR A 104 -6.60 13.98 5.84
C TYR A 104 -7.57 14.43 4.73
N PHE A 105 -8.86 14.60 5.03
CA PHE A 105 -9.89 14.89 4.00
C PHE A 105 -10.78 16.10 4.33
N GLY A 106 -10.53 16.79 5.44
CA GLY A 106 -11.32 17.95 5.87
C GLY A 106 -12.82 17.63 5.98
N THR A 107 -13.65 18.26 5.15
CA THR A 107 -15.12 18.13 5.21
C THR A 107 -15.70 17.03 4.33
N LYS A 108 -14.87 16.33 3.53
CA LYS A 108 -15.33 15.35 2.51
C LYS A 108 -16.28 14.30 3.09
N TYR A 109 -15.92 13.72 4.24
CA TYR A 109 -16.67 12.62 4.86
C TYR A 109 -17.60 13.06 6.00
N PHE A 110 -17.73 14.36 6.23
CA PHE A 110 -18.46 14.89 7.39
C PHE A 110 -19.94 15.07 7.10
N ARG A 111 -20.32 15.32 5.84
CA ARG A 111 -21.71 15.52 5.42
C ARG A 111 -22.53 14.23 5.28
N LEU A 112 -21.91 13.07 5.48
CA LEU A 112 -22.49 11.75 5.15
C LEU A 112 -23.14 11.03 6.35
N THR A 113 -23.28 11.67 7.52
CA THR A 113 -23.73 10.97 8.75
C THR A 113 -24.80 11.70 9.56
N ASP A 114 -25.51 12.67 8.97
CA ASP A 114 -26.59 13.40 9.67
C ASP A 114 -28.00 12.86 9.34
N GLU A 115 -28.08 11.69 8.68
CA GLU A 115 -29.31 10.90 8.46
C GLU A 115 -29.20 9.55 9.18
#